data_AF-A0A1I2F554-F1
#
_entry.id   AF-A0A1I2F554-F1
#
_cell.length_a   1.000
_cell.length_b   1.000
_cell.length_c   1.000
_cell.angle_alpha   90.00
_cell.angle_beta   90.00
_cell.angle_gamma   90.00
#
_symmetry.space_group_name_H-M   'P 1'
#
loop_
_entity.id
_entity.type
_entity.pdbx_description
1 polymer ?
#
loop_
_entity_poly.entity_id
_entity_poly.type
_entity_poly.pdbx_seq_one_letter_code
_entity_poly.pdbx_strand_id
1 'polypeptide(L)'
;MTARRSSRALALAIATATAGAATALLVPAFAAADSPSSPTLPLTGGTFDWGVKQSFRSYVTGIAAGTITTADGASTNADGTFRFSNGEGTYDTTTHGVKVAFDGSVEFKSTLHGFDITLADLKVATVGTTGTITADVTAAGSTSDDVSFATLDLSAVRPGSGAGGAMTFDGIPATLTADGASAFNGMYQAGTVLDPANLSVVPGAAPTTTPPTTPPTTPPTTAPTTPPTTGATTTPGTDPTTTAPAEPGKPAAVVDGNLDWGVKESFRTYVTGPIADGKVELTDGATTGSAGYRFPKGTGSWTADSKTLNASFSGAVRFLGHLQQGTYALDLKFGDLKVTTKGGTGTLTADVSSKDMTTGKVTEYDDIAVATLSGVAPTVKGDVVTVPAAAAALTADGAKVFGGFYKAGDALDPVTVAVSLDADATLPTGAPTASPTDAAATTGGSGGTSGGTTGGSGSTVGGTGDFGPDGGELASTGSGTPSAALLAAAGALVLTGAAATVTAARRRTTTPTA
;
A
#
# COMPACT_ATOMS: atom_id res chain seq x y z
N MET A 1 -72.31 -27.48 -2.38
CA MET A 1 -73.64 -27.61 -2.99
C MET A 1 -73.76 -26.54 -4.07
N THR A 2 -74.03 -26.95 -5.32
CA THR A 2 -74.71 -26.21 -6.40
C THR A 2 -74.27 -24.76 -6.69
N ALA A 3 -73.43 -24.50 -7.70
CA ALA A 3 -73.70 -24.53 -9.14
C ALA A 3 -74.55 -23.36 -9.69
N ARG A 4 -73.99 -22.80 -10.77
CA ARG A 4 -74.61 -22.24 -11.98
C ARG A 4 -75.04 -20.76 -12.02
N ARG A 5 -74.43 -20.09 -13.01
CA ARG A 5 -75.03 -19.34 -14.14
C ARG A 5 -75.82 -18.09 -13.74
N SER A 6 -75.73 -16.93 -14.39
CA SER A 6 -75.19 -16.56 -15.70
C SER A 6 -75.52 -15.08 -15.94
N SER A 7 -74.88 -14.51 -16.98
CA SER A 7 -75.48 -13.59 -17.96
C SER A 7 -75.49 -12.07 -17.70
N ARG A 8 -74.93 -11.40 -18.73
CA ARG A 8 -75.36 -10.14 -19.38
C ARG A 8 -74.95 -8.84 -18.66
N ALA A 9 -74.02 -8.07 -19.22
CA ALA A 9 -74.12 -7.19 -20.40
C ALA A 9 -74.49 -5.76 -19.98
N LEU A 10 -73.64 -4.78 -20.27
CA LEU A 10 -74.01 -3.59 -21.04
C LEU A 10 -72.77 -2.77 -21.41
N ALA A 11 -72.69 -2.39 -22.68
CA ALA A 11 -71.80 -1.38 -23.21
C ALA A 11 -72.29 0.02 -22.84
N LEU A 12 -71.37 0.98 -22.70
CA LEU A 12 -71.66 2.37 -23.10
C LEU A 12 -70.36 3.11 -23.48
N ALA A 13 -70.36 3.62 -24.70
CA ALA A 13 -69.37 4.53 -25.26
C ALA A 13 -69.67 5.97 -24.85
N ILE A 14 -68.64 6.79 -24.64
CA ILE A 14 -68.71 8.24 -24.86
C ILE A 14 -67.38 8.68 -25.49
N ALA A 15 -67.47 9.18 -26.71
CA ALA A 15 -66.43 9.93 -27.38
C ALA A 15 -66.58 11.42 -27.03
N THR A 16 -65.47 12.10 -26.79
CA THR A 16 -65.40 13.56 -26.87
C THR A 16 -64.06 13.95 -27.47
N ALA A 17 -64.11 14.41 -28.71
CA ALA A 17 -63.01 15.06 -29.40
C ALA A 17 -62.98 16.55 -29.00
N THR A 18 -61.80 17.08 -28.71
CA THR A 18 -61.53 18.52 -28.74
C THR A 18 -60.23 18.76 -29.48
N ALA A 19 -60.33 19.56 -30.55
CA ALA A 19 -59.22 20.06 -31.34
C ALA A 19 -58.65 21.34 -30.70
N GLY A 20 -57.34 21.54 -30.79
CA GLY A 20 -56.66 22.74 -30.28
C GLY A 20 -55.32 22.98 -30.96
N ALA A 21 -55.38 23.79 -32.02
CA ALA A 21 -54.37 24.57 -32.75
C ALA A 21 -52.87 24.32 -32.51
N ALA A 22 -52.17 24.04 -33.62
CA ALA A 22 -50.74 24.13 -33.78
C ALA A 22 -50.27 25.60 -33.95
N THR A 23 -49.32 26.03 -33.13
CA THR A 23 -48.47 27.20 -33.39
C THR A 23 -47.05 26.73 -33.64
N ALA A 24 -46.63 26.81 -34.90
CA ALA A 24 -45.25 26.56 -35.32
C ALA A 24 -44.38 27.77 -34.95
N LEU A 25 -43.52 27.60 -33.95
CA LEU A 25 -42.39 28.49 -33.70
C LEU A 25 -41.17 27.89 -34.41
N LEU A 26 -40.77 28.54 -35.51
CA LEU A 26 -39.51 28.31 -36.20
C LEU A 26 -38.36 28.72 -35.27
N VAL A 27 -37.71 27.75 -34.63
CA VAL A 27 -36.41 27.95 -34.00
C VAL A 27 -35.34 27.73 -35.07
N PRO A 28 -34.38 28.65 -35.27
CA PRO A 28 -33.31 28.44 -36.22
C PRO A 28 -32.51 27.20 -35.82
N ALA A 29 -32.29 26.30 -36.78
CA ALA A 29 -31.33 25.22 -36.65
C ALA A 29 -29.94 25.84 -36.52
N PHE A 30 -29.50 26.09 -35.29
CA PHE A 30 -28.08 26.17 -35.02
C PHE A 30 -27.54 24.77 -35.30
N ALA A 31 -26.78 24.64 -36.38
CA ALA A 31 -25.85 23.55 -36.52
C ALA A 31 -25.08 23.47 -35.20
N ALA A 32 -25.23 22.37 -34.48
CA ALA A 32 -24.32 22.04 -33.40
C ALA A 32 -22.94 22.07 -34.05
N ALA A 33 -22.17 23.12 -33.80
CA ALA A 33 -20.75 23.09 -34.07
C ALA A 33 -20.26 21.90 -33.26
N ASP A 34 -19.76 20.86 -33.94
CA ASP A 34 -18.96 19.82 -33.31
C ASP A 34 -17.99 20.56 -32.41
N SER A 35 -18.14 20.38 -31.10
CA SER A 35 -17.12 20.84 -30.16
C SER A 35 -15.84 20.18 -30.64
N PRO A 36 -14.74 20.92 -30.88
CA PRO A 36 -13.53 20.31 -31.38
C PRO A 36 -13.13 19.23 -30.40
N SER A 37 -13.28 17.96 -30.80
CA SER A 37 -12.76 16.82 -30.07
C SER A 37 -11.28 17.10 -29.85
N SER A 38 -10.83 17.10 -28.59
CA SER A 38 -9.41 17.28 -28.28
C SER A 38 -8.58 16.40 -29.22
N PRO A 39 -7.55 16.92 -29.90
CA PRO A 39 -6.76 16.11 -30.81
C PRO A 39 -6.11 14.94 -30.08
N THR A 40 -6.67 13.74 -30.24
CA THR A 40 -6.16 12.49 -29.67
C THR A 40 -5.32 11.74 -30.70
N LEU A 41 -4.15 11.26 -30.30
CA LEU A 41 -3.35 10.32 -31.06
C LEU A 41 -3.72 8.89 -30.63
N PRO A 42 -3.92 7.94 -31.56
CA PRO A 42 -4.06 6.54 -31.20
C PRO A 42 -2.74 6.03 -30.62
N LEU A 43 -2.81 5.18 -29.59
CA LEU A 43 -1.68 4.41 -29.08
C LEU A 43 -1.74 3.03 -29.72
N THR A 44 -0.70 2.67 -30.47
CA THR A 44 -0.64 1.42 -31.26
C THR A 44 0.16 0.32 -30.59
N GLY A 45 0.55 0.54 -29.34
CA GLY A 45 1.31 -0.40 -28.54
C GLY A 45 1.69 0.21 -27.21
N GLY A 46 1.78 -0.65 -26.19
CA GLY A 46 2.18 -0.23 -24.87
C GLY A 46 2.48 -1.43 -23.99
N THR A 47 3.28 -1.18 -22.97
CA THR A 47 3.56 -2.15 -21.92
C THR A 47 3.37 -1.48 -20.56
N PHE A 48 2.85 -2.26 -19.62
CA PHE A 48 2.69 -1.84 -18.24
C PHE A 48 3.35 -2.87 -17.33
N ASP A 49 4.40 -2.44 -16.64
CA ASP A 49 5.10 -3.26 -15.65
C ASP A 49 4.66 -2.85 -14.26
N TRP A 50 4.01 -3.77 -13.56
CA TRP A 50 3.51 -3.50 -12.22
C TRP A 50 3.40 -4.76 -11.38
N GLY A 51 3.86 -4.68 -10.14
CA GLY A 51 3.89 -5.82 -9.23
C GLY A 51 2.68 -5.95 -8.31
N VAL A 52 1.71 -5.03 -8.37
CA VAL A 52 0.68 -4.82 -7.35
C VAL A 52 1.30 -4.43 -6.00
N LYS A 53 1.87 -5.39 -5.27
CA LYS A 53 2.62 -5.15 -4.03
C LYS A 53 3.61 -6.27 -3.76
N GLN A 54 4.88 -5.95 -3.58
CA GLN A 54 5.96 -6.92 -3.36
C GLN A 54 5.68 -7.83 -2.16
N SER A 55 5.27 -7.25 -1.04
CA SER A 55 4.97 -8.04 0.16
C SER A 55 3.77 -8.96 -0.03
N PHE A 56 2.80 -8.60 -0.87
CA PHE A 56 1.67 -9.48 -1.20
C PHE A 56 2.13 -10.64 -2.08
N ARG A 57 2.94 -10.40 -3.12
CA ARG A 57 3.50 -11.49 -3.94
C ARG A 57 4.32 -12.47 -3.11
N SER A 58 5.17 -11.96 -2.22
CA SER A 58 5.93 -12.78 -1.27
C SER A 58 5.03 -13.53 -0.29
N TYR A 59 3.94 -12.91 0.18
CA TYR A 59 2.95 -13.59 1.00
C TYR A 59 2.29 -14.75 0.24
N VAL A 60 1.81 -14.53 -0.99
CA VAL A 60 1.11 -15.55 -1.78
C VAL A 60 2.01 -16.78 -2.00
N THR A 61 3.24 -16.57 -2.44
CA THR A 61 4.17 -17.67 -2.77
C THR A 61 4.87 -18.28 -1.56
N GLY A 62 5.04 -17.51 -0.47
CA GLY A 62 5.67 -17.95 0.75
C GLY A 62 4.64 -18.46 1.77
N ILE A 63 4.16 -17.54 2.61
CA ILE A 63 3.27 -17.82 3.75
C ILE A 63 1.97 -18.50 3.32
N ALA A 64 1.40 -18.07 2.20
CA ALA A 64 0.14 -18.60 1.71
C ALA A 64 0.31 -19.97 1.04
N ALA A 65 1.54 -20.42 0.80
CA ALA A 65 1.83 -21.63 0.01
C ALA A 65 1.00 -21.68 -1.28
N GLY A 66 0.79 -20.52 -1.89
CA GLY A 66 -0.05 -20.27 -3.03
C GLY A 66 0.73 -20.14 -4.33
N THR A 67 0.00 -19.91 -5.41
CA THR A 67 0.54 -19.73 -6.76
C THR A 67 0.17 -18.34 -7.28
N ILE A 68 1.09 -17.81 -8.09
CA ILE A 68 0.84 -16.62 -8.90
C ILE A 68 0.93 -17.06 -10.36
N THR A 69 -0.15 -16.92 -11.10
CA THR A 69 -0.24 -17.37 -12.50
C THR A 69 -0.55 -16.19 -13.39
N THR A 70 0.31 -15.89 -14.36
CA THR A 70 0.02 -14.92 -15.42
C THR A 70 -0.60 -15.61 -16.63
N ALA A 71 -1.63 -15.04 -17.22
CA ALA A 71 -2.29 -15.53 -18.42
C ALA A 71 -2.69 -14.38 -19.37
N ASP A 72 -3.32 -14.71 -20.49
CA ASP A 72 -3.95 -13.77 -21.44
C ASP A 72 -3.03 -12.65 -21.97
N GLY A 73 -1.72 -12.92 -22.08
CA GLY A 73 -0.73 -11.94 -22.57
C GLY A 73 0.12 -11.29 -21.47
N ALA A 74 -0.19 -11.52 -20.19
CA ALA A 74 0.69 -11.14 -19.09
C ALA A 74 1.88 -12.11 -18.96
N SER A 75 3.01 -11.59 -18.51
CA SER A 75 4.20 -12.39 -18.17
C SER A 75 4.86 -11.89 -16.89
N THR A 76 5.70 -12.73 -16.27
CA THR A 76 6.43 -12.37 -15.04
C THR A 76 7.84 -11.87 -15.38
N ASN A 77 8.19 -10.68 -14.88
CA ASN A 77 9.53 -10.10 -15.01
C ASN A 77 10.54 -10.76 -14.05
N ALA A 78 11.83 -10.51 -14.28
CA ALA A 78 12.91 -11.07 -13.47
C ALA A 78 12.87 -10.66 -11.98
N ASP A 79 12.33 -9.47 -11.68
CA ASP A 79 12.12 -8.96 -10.32
C ASP A 79 10.79 -9.44 -9.69
N GLY A 80 10.05 -10.28 -10.41
CA GLY A 80 8.76 -10.83 -10.01
C GLY A 80 7.58 -9.89 -10.20
N THR A 81 7.74 -8.70 -10.80
CA THR A 81 6.61 -7.86 -11.25
C THR A 81 5.95 -8.46 -12.49
N PHE A 82 4.79 -7.95 -12.89
CA PHE A 82 4.06 -8.45 -14.05
C PHE A 82 4.12 -7.46 -15.21
N ARG A 83 4.42 -7.97 -16.40
CA ARG A 83 4.34 -7.24 -17.67
C ARG A 83 3.00 -7.53 -18.30
N PHE A 84 2.18 -6.50 -18.45
CA PHE A 84 0.99 -6.48 -19.30
C PHE A 84 1.37 -5.86 -20.65
N SER A 85 0.87 -6.44 -21.74
CA SER A 85 1.34 -6.16 -23.10
C SER A 85 0.21 -5.69 -24.01
N ASN A 86 0.53 -5.37 -25.26
CA ASN A 86 -0.44 -4.96 -26.29
C ASN A 86 -1.32 -3.78 -25.85
N GLY A 87 -0.71 -2.82 -25.13
CA GLY A 87 -1.41 -1.63 -24.69
C GLY A 87 -1.97 -0.83 -25.86
N GLU A 88 -3.30 -0.71 -25.94
CA GLU A 88 -3.99 0.07 -26.95
C GLU A 88 -4.84 1.16 -26.31
N GLY A 89 -4.94 2.32 -26.98
CA GLY A 89 -5.75 3.41 -26.46
C GLY A 89 -5.48 4.74 -27.12
N THR A 90 -5.50 5.81 -26.34
CA THR A 90 -5.42 7.19 -26.83
C THR A 90 -4.51 8.06 -25.97
N TYR A 91 -3.87 9.02 -26.62
CA TYR A 91 -3.13 10.10 -26.01
C TYR A 91 -3.75 11.43 -26.41
N ASP A 92 -4.24 12.19 -25.44
CA ASP A 92 -4.78 13.54 -25.67
C ASP A 92 -3.61 14.54 -25.75
N THR A 93 -3.43 15.15 -26.92
CA THR A 93 -2.30 16.09 -27.14
C THR A 93 -2.50 17.46 -26.49
N THR A 94 -3.70 17.76 -25.98
CA THR A 94 -4.01 19.01 -25.27
C THR A 94 -3.79 18.87 -23.77
N THR A 95 -4.28 17.78 -23.18
CA THR A 95 -4.16 17.53 -21.73
C THR A 95 -2.92 16.71 -21.38
N HIS A 96 -2.22 16.18 -22.38
CA HIS A 96 -1.16 15.19 -22.26
C HIS A 96 -1.59 13.93 -21.49
N GLY A 97 -2.90 13.64 -21.48
CA GLY A 97 -3.46 12.48 -20.81
C GLY A 97 -3.34 11.21 -21.64
N VAL A 98 -3.08 10.09 -20.97
CA VAL A 98 -3.05 8.75 -21.57
C VAL A 98 -4.29 7.99 -21.11
N LYS A 99 -4.93 7.26 -22.01
CA LYS A 99 -5.91 6.21 -21.68
C LYS A 99 -5.52 4.96 -22.45
N VAL A 100 -5.15 3.89 -21.75
CA VAL A 100 -4.65 2.66 -22.38
C VAL A 100 -5.20 1.44 -21.65
N ALA A 101 -5.63 0.43 -22.39
CA ALA A 101 -6.02 -0.88 -21.88
C ALA A 101 -4.96 -1.90 -22.30
N PHE A 102 -4.67 -2.87 -21.44
CA PHE A 102 -3.64 -3.89 -21.68
C PHE A 102 -4.24 -5.29 -21.69
N ASP A 103 -3.66 -6.14 -22.52
CA ASP A 103 -3.84 -7.58 -22.42
C ASP A 103 -3.14 -8.12 -21.17
N GLY A 104 -3.76 -9.13 -20.56
CA GLY A 104 -3.16 -9.92 -19.51
C GLY A 104 -4.01 -10.05 -18.27
N SER A 105 -3.84 -11.18 -17.60
CA SER A 105 -4.44 -11.46 -16.30
C SER A 105 -3.41 -12.03 -15.33
N VAL A 106 -3.61 -11.79 -14.04
CA VAL A 106 -2.82 -12.39 -12.96
C VAL A 106 -3.74 -12.98 -11.89
N GLU A 107 -3.60 -14.28 -11.66
CA GLU A 107 -4.31 -15.04 -10.63
C GLU A 107 -3.39 -15.22 -9.41
N PHE A 108 -3.87 -14.84 -8.24
CA PHE A 108 -3.28 -15.11 -6.94
C PHE A 108 -4.14 -16.12 -6.20
N LYS A 109 -3.62 -17.34 -6.01
CA LYS A 109 -4.41 -18.45 -5.45
C LYS A 109 -3.70 -19.07 -4.26
N SER A 110 -4.42 -19.30 -3.17
CA SER A 110 -3.96 -20.14 -2.06
C SER A 110 -5.09 -21.03 -1.56
N THR A 111 -4.91 -22.34 -1.71
CA THR A 111 -5.82 -23.32 -1.11
C THR A 111 -5.73 -23.32 0.41
N LEU A 112 -4.53 -23.10 0.97
CA LEU A 112 -4.29 -23.11 2.42
C LEU A 112 -4.97 -21.93 3.12
N HIS A 113 -4.98 -20.75 2.49
CA HIS A 113 -5.56 -19.52 3.05
C HIS A 113 -6.92 -19.15 2.43
N GLY A 114 -7.46 -20.00 1.56
CA GLY A 114 -8.83 -19.92 1.06
C GLY A 114 -9.12 -18.71 0.18
N PHE A 115 -8.12 -18.18 -0.54
CA PHE A 115 -8.33 -17.07 -1.48
C PHE A 115 -7.97 -17.47 -2.91
N ASP A 116 -8.71 -16.87 -3.84
CA ASP A 116 -8.52 -16.97 -5.28
C ASP A 116 -8.93 -15.61 -5.85
N ILE A 117 -7.94 -14.82 -6.27
CA ILE A 117 -8.10 -13.44 -6.71
C ILE A 117 -7.47 -13.29 -8.09
N THR A 118 -8.25 -12.87 -9.08
CA THR A 118 -7.75 -12.58 -10.43
C THR A 118 -7.92 -11.10 -10.73
N LEU A 119 -6.85 -10.47 -11.22
CA LEU A 119 -6.89 -9.14 -11.82
C LEU A 119 -6.78 -9.31 -13.34
N ALA A 120 -7.71 -8.71 -14.09
CA ALA A 120 -7.75 -8.71 -15.55
C ALA A 120 -8.19 -7.34 -16.08
N ASP A 121 -8.13 -7.15 -17.40
CA ASP A 121 -8.55 -5.92 -18.08
C ASP A 121 -7.95 -4.65 -17.43
N LEU A 122 -6.63 -4.64 -17.24
CA LEU A 122 -5.95 -3.51 -16.63
C LEU A 122 -5.99 -2.31 -17.58
N LYS A 123 -6.50 -1.19 -17.08
CA LYS A 123 -6.50 0.09 -17.79
C LYS A 123 -5.80 1.15 -16.97
N VAL A 124 -5.01 1.99 -17.65
CA VAL A 124 -4.33 3.14 -17.05
C VAL A 124 -4.86 4.41 -17.69
N ALA A 125 -5.34 5.33 -16.86
CA ALA A 125 -5.75 6.67 -17.27
C ALA A 125 -4.92 7.72 -16.54
N THR A 126 -4.36 8.69 -17.25
CA THR A 126 -3.62 9.82 -16.67
C THR A 126 -4.18 11.15 -17.15
N VAL A 127 -4.17 12.16 -16.28
CA VAL A 127 -4.49 13.55 -16.59
C VAL A 127 -3.57 14.44 -15.76
N GLY A 128 -2.79 15.31 -16.43
CA GLY A 128 -1.81 16.17 -15.78
C GLY A 128 -0.80 15.36 -14.97
N THR A 129 -0.76 15.56 -13.66
CA THR A 129 0.17 14.89 -12.72
C THR A 129 -0.48 13.75 -11.94
N THR A 130 -1.65 13.27 -12.36
CA THR A 130 -2.41 12.22 -11.64
C THR A 130 -2.84 11.12 -12.59
N GLY A 131 -3.06 9.93 -12.06
CA GLY A 131 -3.63 8.83 -12.81
C GLY A 131 -4.35 7.79 -11.97
N THR A 132 -4.92 6.80 -12.65
CA THR A 132 -5.69 5.72 -12.04
C THR A 132 -5.42 4.43 -12.80
N ILE A 133 -5.29 3.34 -12.05
CA ILE A 133 -5.34 1.96 -12.56
C ILE A 133 -6.75 1.45 -12.29
N THR A 134 -7.47 1.04 -13.32
CA THR A 134 -8.70 0.24 -13.18
C THR A 134 -8.43 -1.20 -13.61
N ALA A 135 -9.16 -2.14 -13.03
CA ALA A 135 -9.07 -3.55 -13.37
C ALA A 135 -10.39 -4.27 -13.07
N ASP A 136 -10.65 -5.33 -13.81
CA ASP A 136 -11.65 -6.32 -13.43
C ASP A 136 -11.06 -7.19 -12.33
N VAL A 137 -11.79 -7.30 -11.21
CA VAL A 137 -11.38 -8.06 -10.04
C VAL A 137 -12.32 -9.22 -9.85
N THR A 138 -11.82 -10.44 -10.00
CA THR A 138 -12.55 -11.65 -9.61
C THR A 138 -12.05 -12.12 -8.27
N ALA A 139 -12.95 -12.20 -7.27
CA ALA A 139 -12.64 -12.72 -5.94
C ALA A 139 -13.82 -13.55 -5.41
N ALA A 140 -13.53 -14.66 -4.74
CA ALA A 140 -14.56 -15.55 -4.18
C ALA A 140 -15.65 -15.99 -5.19
N GLY A 141 -15.28 -16.12 -6.47
CA GLY A 141 -16.18 -16.54 -7.55
C GLY A 141 -17.10 -15.44 -8.10
N SER A 142 -16.94 -14.18 -7.69
CA SER A 142 -17.66 -13.03 -8.24
C SER A 142 -16.69 -12.05 -8.90
N THR A 143 -17.09 -11.47 -10.02
CA THR A 143 -16.31 -10.45 -10.75
C THR A 143 -16.92 -9.07 -10.53
N SER A 144 -16.06 -8.10 -10.21
CA SER A 144 -16.38 -6.67 -10.18
C SER A 144 -15.63 -6.00 -11.32
N ASP A 145 -16.37 -5.37 -12.23
CA ASP A 145 -15.81 -4.78 -13.43
C ASP A 145 -15.30 -3.35 -13.15
N ASP A 146 -14.22 -2.96 -13.83
CA ASP A 146 -13.68 -1.59 -13.82
C ASP A 146 -13.45 -1.00 -12.41
N VAL A 147 -12.99 -1.83 -11.46
CA VAL A 147 -12.67 -1.38 -10.10
C VAL A 147 -11.55 -0.34 -10.19
N SER A 148 -11.80 0.87 -9.68
CA SER A 148 -10.77 1.90 -9.51
C SER A 148 -9.76 1.43 -8.47
N PHE A 149 -8.77 0.65 -8.89
CA PHE A 149 -7.94 -0.17 -8.01
C PHE A 149 -6.84 0.62 -7.32
N ALA A 150 -6.16 1.50 -8.05
CA ALA A 150 -5.07 2.31 -7.51
C ALA A 150 -5.02 3.71 -8.11
N THR A 151 -4.56 4.68 -7.34
CA THR A 151 -4.19 6.02 -7.82
C THR A 151 -2.70 6.10 -8.11
N LEU A 152 -2.34 6.86 -9.14
CA LEU A 152 -0.98 7.11 -9.59
C LEU A 152 -0.61 8.58 -9.37
N ASP A 153 0.58 8.82 -8.84
CA ASP A 153 1.16 10.17 -8.68
C ASP A 153 2.27 10.39 -9.71
N LEU A 154 2.05 11.31 -10.64
CA LEU A 154 3.02 11.65 -11.69
C LEU A 154 3.74 12.98 -11.41
N SER A 155 3.55 13.60 -10.23
CA SER A 155 4.10 14.93 -9.91
C SER A 155 5.63 15.00 -10.03
N ALA A 156 6.33 13.95 -9.58
CA ALA A 156 7.77 13.80 -9.66
C ALA A 156 8.24 13.00 -10.89
N VAL A 157 7.33 12.37 -11.63
CA VAL A 157 7.65 11.55 -12.81
C VAL A 157 7.83 12.47 -14.01
N ARG A 158 8.80 12.14 -14.87
CA ARG A 158 9.02 12.85 -16.13
C ARG A 158 8.95 11.86 -17.28
N PRO A 159 8.31 12.21 -18.40
CA PRO A 159 8.29 11.35 -19.57
C PRO A 159 9.71 11.17 -20.13
N GLY A 160 10.09 9.92 -20.32
CA GLY A 160 11.29 9.50 -21.02
C GLY A 160 10.99 9.10 -22.47
N SER A 161 12.06 8.79 -23.20
CA SER A 161 12.01 8.26 -24.55
C SER A 161 12.53 6.83 -24.59
N GLY A 162 11.72 5.91 -25.08
CA GLY A 162 12.04 4.50 -25.29
C GLY A 162 12.29 4.14 -26.75
N ALA A 163 12.59 2.87 -27.00
CA ALA A 163 12.75 2.33 -28.35
C ALA A 163 11.48 2.53 -29.20
N GLY A 164 11.63 2.72 -30.51
CA GLY A 164 10.50 2.86 -31.43
C GLY A 164 9.66 4.15 -31.24
N GLY A 165 10.20 5.15 -30.54
CA GLY A 165 9.47 6.39 -30.26
C GLY A 165 8.49 6.27 -29.09
N ALA A 166 8.62 5.23 -28.26
CA ALA A 166 7.81 5.06 -27.07
C ALA A 166 8.01 6.22 -26.08
N MET A 167 6.94 6.67 -25.46
CA MET A 167 6.95 7.54 -24.30
C MET A 167 6.93 6.66 -23.04
N THR A 168 7.94 6.81 -22.19
CA THR A 168 8.07 5.99 -20.97
C THR A 168 7.86 6.82 -19.71
N PHE A 169 7.29 6.19 -18.69
CA PHE A 169 7.07 6.76 -17.37
C PHE A 169 7.48 5.71 -16.35
N ASP A 170 8.66 5.90 -15.77
CA ASP A 170 9.27 4.91 -14.89
C ASP A 170 9.07 5.27 -13.42
N GLY A 171 8.81 4.26 -12.60
CA GLY A 171 8.74 4.37 -11.15
C GLY A 171 7.57 5.21 -10.64
N ILE A 172 6.42 5.19 -11.31
CA ILE A 172 5.22 5.95 -10.93
C ILE A 172 4.73 5.44 -9.56
N PRO A 173 4.76 6.24 -8.48
CA PRO A 173 4.20 5.85 -7.21
C PRO A 173 2.71 5.53 -7.34
N ALA A 174 2.32 4.39 -6.78
CA ALA A 174 0.95 3.91 -6.77
C ALA A 174 0.44 3.73 -5.34
N THR A 175 -0.82 4.09 -5.10
CA THR A 175 -1.49 3.91 -3.81
C THR A 175 -2.84 3.24 -4.01
N LEU A 176 -3.18 2.32 -3.10
CA LEU A 176 -4.43 1.57 -3.15
C LEU A 176 -5.62 2.47 -2.86
N THR A 177 -6.72 2.34 -3.60
CA THR A 177 -7.96 3.05 -3.30
C THR A 177 -8.80 2.29 -2.26
N ALA A 178 -9.94 2.86 -1.86
CA ALA A 178 -10.92 2.15 -1.04
C ALA A 178 -11.58 0.97 -1.79
N ASP A 179 -11.83 1.12 -3.10
CA ASP A 179 -12.42 0.06 -3.91
C ASP A 179 -11.41 -1.07 -4.15
N GLY A 180 -10.15 -0.73 -4.43
CA GLY A 180 -9.05 -1.70 -4.50
C GLY A 180 -8.78 -2.39 -3.16
N ALA A 181 -8.91 -1.71 -2.03
CA ALA A 181 -8.83 -2.32 -0.70
C ALA A 181 -9.90 -3.40 -0.48
N SER A 182 -11.10 -3.19 -1.00
CA SER A 182 -12.20 -4.15 -0.92
C SER A 182 -11.91 -5.44 -1.69
N ALA A 183 -11.17 -5.35 -2.81
CA ALA A 183 -10.70 -6.52 -3.56
C ALA A 183 -9.79 -7.47 -2.74
N PHE A 184 -9.15 -6.97 -1.70
CA PHE A 184 -8.32 -7.74 -0.78
C PHE A 184 -9.04 -8.09 0.53
N ASN A 185 -10.38 -8.14 0.53
CA ASN A 185 -11.20 -8.37 1.72
C ASN A 185 -10.86 -7.40 2.88
N GLY A 186 -10.46 -6.16 2.57
CA GLY A 186 -10.09 -5.16 3.57
C GLY A 186 -8.75 -5.40 4.28
N MET A 187 -7.92 -6.34 3.81
CA MET A 187 -6.58 -6.62 4.35
C MET A 187 -5.66 -5.38 4.28
N TYR A 188 -5.81 -4.59 3.23
CA TYR A 188 -5.08 -3.34 3.03
C TYR A 188 -6.06 -2.17 3.12
N GLN A 189 -5.60 -1.05 3.66
CA GLN A 189 -6.41 0.17 3.75
C GLN A 189 -6.21 1.05 2.52
N ALA A 190 -7.19 1.91 2.22
CA ALA A 190 -7.00 2.97 1.24
C ALA A 190 -5.77 3.81 1.61
N GLY A 191 -5.01 4.23 0.60
CA GLY A 191 -3.72 4.90 0.76
C GLY A 191 -2.53 3.98 0.98
N THR A 192 -2.73 2.65 1.07
CA THR A 192 -1.61 1.69 1.15
C THR A 192 -0.70 1.86 -0.05
N VAL A 193 0.60 2.06 0.21
CA VAL A 193 1.60 2.14 -0.85
C VAL A 193 1.73 0.79 -1.56
N LEU A 194 1.60 0.85 -2.88
CA LEU A 194 1.74 -0.28 -3.82
C LEU A 194 3.10 -0.22 -4.49
N ASP A 195 3.42 -1.25 -5.27
CA ASP A 195 4.64 -1.22 -6.06
C ASP A 195 4.59 -0.06 -7.07
N PRO A 196 5.71 0.65 -7.31
CA PRO A 196 5.79 1.62 -8.38
C PRO A 196 5.47 0.95 -9.72
N ALA A 197 4.79 1.68 -10.60
CA ALA A 197 4.42 1.20 -11.92
C ALA A 197 5.31 1.83 -13.01
N ASN A 198 5.62 1.07 -14.05
CA ASN A 198 6.27 1.59 -15.25
C ASN A 198 5.31 1.49 -16.42
N LEU A 199 5.11 2.60 -17.13
CA LEU A 199 4.24 2.69 -18.28
C LEU A 199 5.06 3.06 -19.51
N SER A 200 4.89 2.31 -20.60
CA SER A 200 5.45 2.64 -21.91
C SER A 200 4.32 2.63 -22.93
N VAL A 201 4.19 3.70 -23.72
CA VAL A 201 3.17 3.81 -24.77
C VAL A 201 3.78 4.32 -26.07
N VAL A 202 3.36 3.77 -27.20
CA VAL A 202 3.84 4.14 -28.53
C VAL A 202 2.74 4.90 -29.25
N PRO A 203 2.91 6.22 -29.47
CA PRO A 203 2.00 6.98 -30.30
C PRO A 203 2.01 6.46 -31.73
N GLY A 204 0.83 6.19 -32.27
CA GLY A 204 0.64 5.95 -33.69
C GLY A 204 0.85 7.21 -34.52
N ALA A 205 0.92 7.05 -35.83
CA ALA A 205 0.96 8.19 -36.74
C ALA A 205 -0.28 9.06 -36.52
N ALA A 206 -0.09 10.39 -36.44
CA ALA A 206 -1.19 11.32 -36.43
C ALA A 206 -2.06 11.11 -37.68
N PRO A 207 -3.40 11.10 -37.56
CA PRO A 207 -4.25 11.13 -38.74
C PRO A 207 -3.86 12.35 -39.57
N THR A 208 -3.52 12.13 -40.85
CA THR A 208 -3.10 13.20 -41.75
C THR A 208 -4.28 14.12 -42.04
N THR A 209 -4.45 15.17 -41.25
CA THR A 209 -5.26 16.32 -41.64
C THR A 209 -4.41 17.22 -42.52
N THR A 210 -4.85 17.48 -43.75
CA THR A 210 -4.22 18.45 -44.65
C THR A 210 -4.10 19.81 -43.94
N PRO A 211 -2.90 20.40 -43.78
CA PRO A 211 -2.74 21.65 -43.04
C PRO A 211 -3.41 22.84 -43.75
N PRO A 212 -4.08 23.75 -43.03
CA PRO A 212 -4.31 25.10 -43.54
C PRO A 212 -3.00 25.88 -43.53
N THR A 213 -2.67 26.50 -44.67
CA THR A 213 -1.47 27.31 -44.88
C THR A 213 -1.59 28.68 -44.21
N THR A 214 -0.89 28.93 -43.10
CA THR A 214 -0.34 30.27 -42.77
C THR A 214 0.76 30.21 -41.70
N PRO A 215 1.94 30.84 -41.92
CA PRO A 215 3.07 30.79 -40.98
C PRO A 215 3.10 31.98 -39.99
N PRO A 216 3.56 31.80 -38.74
CA PRO A 216 4.01 32.91 -37.90
C PRO A 216 5.55 33.04 -37.90
N THR A 217 6.03 34.25 -38.21
CA THR A 217 7.34 34.84 -37.83
C THR A 217 7.30 35.18 -36.32
N THR A 218 8.32 35.14 -35.44
CA THR A 218 9.76 35.49 -35.44
C THR A 218 10.31 35.14 -34.02
N PRO A 219 11.62 34.94 -33.77
CA PRO A 219 12.18 34.63 -32.43
C PRO A 219 12.86 35.83 -31.74
N PRO A 220 13.09 35.82 -30.40
CA PRO A 220 14.13 36.65 -29.81
C PRO A 220 15.23 35.84 -29.08
N THR A 221 16.46 36.30 -29.30
CA THR A 221 17.71 35.94 -28.62
C THR A 221 18.11 37.11 -27.71
N THR A 222 18.64 36.87 -26.50
CA THR A 222 19.90 37.46 -25.95
C THR A 222 20.08 37.28 -24.43
N ALA A 223 21.33 37.01 -24.04
CA ALA A 223 22.01 37.29 -22.76
C ALA A 223 23.45 37.77 -23.13
N PRO A 224 24.39 38.21 -22.25
CA PRO A 224 24.43 38.42 -20.78
C PRO A 224 25.25 39.70 -20.30
N THR A 225 25.77 39.68 -19.05
CA THR A 225 26.90 40.46 -18.38
C THR A 225 26.58 41.81 -17.66
N THR A 226 27.09 42.24 -16.46
CA THR A 226 28.27 41.93 -15.57
C THR A 226 28.13 42.61 -14.13
N PRO A 227 29.06 42.42 -13.13
CA PRO A 227 28.96 42.63 -11.65
C PRO A 227 29.66 43.93 -11.09
N PRO A 228 29.84 44.20 -9.74
CA PRO A 228 30.96 43.64 -8.92
C PRO A 228 30.88 43.63 -7.33
N THR A 229 31.70 42.75 -6.71
CA THR A 229 32.63 42.84 -5.52
C THR A 229 32.29 43.17 -4.03
N THR A 230 32.85 42.28 -3.17
CA THR A 230 33.69 42.44 -1.94
C THR A 230 33.11 42.68 -0.53
N GLY A 231 33.59 41.87 0.44
CA GLY A 231 33.69 42.22 1.87
C GLY A 231 33.89 41.02 2.81
N ALA A 232 35.11 40.80 3.32
CA ALA A 232 35.48 39.76 4.31
C ALA A 232 35.35 40.27 5.77
N THR A 233 35.39 39.37 6.77
CA THR A 233 36.26 39.41 8.00
C THR A 233 35.62 38.81 9.30
N THR A 234 36.24 37.71 9.80
CA THR A 234 36.53 37.21 11.19
C THR A 234 35.47 36.88 12.28
N THR A 235 35.46 35.58 12.68
CA THR A 235 35.57 34.83 13.99
C THR A 235 35.62 35.58 15.36
N PRO A 236 35.64 34.90 16.56
CA PRO A 236 35.08 33.63 17.12
C PRO A 236 34.44 33.73 18.56
N GLY A 237 33.85 32.63 19.08
CA GLY A 237 33.74 32.28 20.53
C GLY A 237 32.29 32.16 21.06
N THR A 238 31.88 31.28 21.98
CA THR A 238 32.55 30.34 22.92
C THR A 238 31.48 29.41 23.52
N ASP A 239 31.87 28.18 23.81
CA ASP A 239 31.15 27.10 24.51
C ASP A 239 31.28 27.23 26.06
N PRO A 240 30.28 26.77 26.83
CA PRO A 240 30.51 26.18 28.16
C PRO A 240 29.71 24.85 28.33
N THR A 241 30.12 23.79 29.02
CA THR A 241 31.29 23.44 29.84
C THR A 241 31.21 21.91 30.05
N THR A 242 32.35 21.24 29.90
CA THR A 242 32.58 19.80 30.10
C THR A 242 32.59 19.40 31.58
N THR A 243 31.82 18.36 31.93
CA THR A 243 32.02 17.53 33.13
C THR A 243 33.10 16.47 32.85
N ALA A 244 33.90 16.17 33.87
CA ALA A 244 35.18 15.45 33.85
C ALA A 244 35.30 14.22 32.91
N PRO A 245 36.41 14.05 32.17
CA PRO A 245 36.64 12.87 31.34
C PRO A 245 36.80 11.61 32.19
N ALA A 246 36.03 10.58 31.84
CA ALA A 246 36.37 9.20 32.15
C ALA A 246 37.79 8.89 31.64
N GLU A 247 38.52 8.08 32.40
CA GLU A 247 39.86 7.61 32.06
C GLU A 247 39.89 6.99 30.64
N PRO A 248 40.78 7.43 29.73
CA PRO A 248 40.82 6.93 28.36
C PRO A 248 40.98 5.41 28.30
N GLY A 249 40.14 4.74 27.51
CA GLY A 249 40.24 3.31 27.21
C GLY A 249 39.49 2.34 28.12
N LYS A 250 38.89 2.74 29.25
CA LYS A 250 38.11 1.82 30.09
C LYS A 250 36.62 1.83 29.69
N PRO A 251 35.99 0.65 29.46
CA PRO A 251 34.55 0.60 29.20
C PRO A 251 33.76 1.17 30.39
N ALA A 252 32.86 2.12 30.12
CA ALA A 252 31.85 2.58 31.06
C ALA A 252 30.73 1.53 31.15
N ALA A 253 30.24 1.27 32.36
CA ALA A 253 29.12 0.35 32.55
C ALA A 253 27.82 1.00 32.06
N VAL A 254 27.02 0.25 31.32
CA VAL A 254 25.63 0.59 31.04
C VAL A 254 24.78 0.06 32.19
N VAL A 255 24.03 0.95 32.84
CA VAL A 255 23.28 0.66 34.06
C VAL A 255 21.76 0.64 33.87
N ASP A 256 21.27 1.30 32.82
CA ASP A 256 19.90 1.15 32.32
C ASP A 256 19.87 1.39 30.80
N GLY A 257 18.76 1.03 30.15
CA GLY A 257 18.58 1.27 28.72
C GLY A 257 17.29 0.72 28.15
N ASN A 258 16.94 1.23 26.98
CA ASN A 258 15.84 0.75 26.16
C ASN A 258 16.34 0.40 24.76
N LEU A 259 15.89 -0.75 24.25
CA LEU A 259 15.95 -1.11 22.84
C LEU A 259 14.54 -1.03 22.28
N ASP A 260 14.37 -0.26 21.22
CA ASP A 260 13.12 -0.08 20.49
C ASP A 260 13.25 -0.75 19.11
N TRP A 261 12.44 -1.78 18.86
CA TRP A 261 12.46 -2.56 17.62
C TRP A 261 11.12 -3.25 17.35
N GLY A 262 10.65 -3.16 16.10
CA GLY A 262 9.37 -3.72 15.69
C GLY A 262 9.44 -5.15 15.15
N VAL A 263 10.62 -5.73 15.03
CA VAL A 263 10.88 -6.93 14.22
C VAL A 263 10.73 -6.64 12.73
N LYS A 264 9.50 -6.60 12.23
CA LYS A 264 9.17 -6.23 10.84
C LYS A 264 7.70 -5.82 10.75
N GLU A 265 7.40 -4.64 10.22
CA GLU A 265 6.03 -4.12 10.17
C GLU A 265 5.09 -5.09 9.45
N SER A 266 5.48 -5.54 8.25
CA SER A 266 4.65 -6.49 7.48
C SER A 266 4.40 -7.81 8.21
N PHE A 267 5.33 -8.25 9.06
CA PHE A 267 5.16 -9.46 9.86
C PHE A 267 4.16 -9.23 10.99
N ARG A 268 4.25 -8.10 11.71
CA ARG A 268 3.28 -7.72 12.73
C ARG A 268 1.87 -7.65 12.16
N THR A 269 1.70 -6.93 11.04
CA THR A 269 0.42 -6.79 10.35
C THR A 269 -0.15 -8.13 9.90
N TYR A 270 0.70 -9.05 9.45
CA TYR A 270 0.29 -10.41 9.12
C TYR A 270 -0.20 -11.18 10.35
N VAL A 271 0.56 -11.16 11.46
CA VAL A 271 0.22 -11.87 12.70
C VAL A 271 -1.10 -11.37 13.30
N THR A 272 -1.30 -10.05 13.38
CA THR A 272 -2.53 -9.47 13.95
C THR A 272 -3.64 -9.28 12.93
N GLY A 273 -3.38 -9.59 11.65
CA GLY A 273 -4.34 -9.45 10.56
C GLY A 273 -5.27 -10.67 10.46
N PRO A 274 -6.30 -10.59 9.59
CA PRO A 274 -7.33 -11.62 9.46
C PRO A 274 -6.80 -12.96 8.91
N ILE A 275 -5.58 -12.97 8.34
CA ILE A 275 -4.96 -14.16 7.78
C ILE A 275 -4.44 -15.08 8.89
N ALA A 276 -3.53 -14.57 9.72
CA ALA A 276 -3.00 -15.36 10.82
C ALA A 276 -3.99 -15.40 11.99
N ASP A 277 -4.91 -14.43 12.07
CA ASP A 277 -5.89 -14.25 13.15
C ASP A 277 -5.24 -14.47 14.52
N GLY A 278 -4.10 -13.82 14.67
CA GLY A 278 -3.15 -14.05 15.73
C GLY A 278 -3.13 -12.94 16.77
N LYS A 279 -2.13 -13.02 17.64
CA LYS A 279 -1.90 -12.02 18.68
C LYS A 279 -0.42 -11.92 19.01
N VAL A 280 -0.08 -10.83 19.69
CA VAL A 280 1.26 -10.59 20.22
C VAL A 280 1.18 -10.54 21.74
N GLU A 281 2.05 -11.30 22.39
CA GLU A 281 2.20 -11.32 23.84
C GLU A 281 3.56 -10.72 24.21
N LEU A 282 3.56 -9.77 25.15
CA LEU A 282 4.77 -9.13 25.67
C LEU A 282 4.99 -9.58 27.11
N THR A 283 6.20 -10.04 27.43
CA THR A 283 6.58 -10.49 28.78
C THR A 283 7.87 -9.83 29.24
N ASP A 284 8.23 -10.05 30.51
CA ASP A 284 9.52 -9.66 31.09
C ASP A 284 9.83 -8.15 31.02
N GLY A 285 8.76 -7.34 31.02
CA GLY A 285 8.83 -5.88 31.00
C GLY A 285 8.79 -5.25 29.61
N ALA A 286 8.72 -6.04 28.54
CA ALA A 286 8.53 -5.50 27.20
C ALA A 286 7.18 -4.76 27.08
N THR A 287 7.16 -3.65 26.34
CA THR A 287 5.97 -2.82 26.14
C THR A 287 5.81 -2.42 24.68
N THR A 288 4.61 -2.02 24.28
CA THR A 288 4.38 -1.44 22.94
C THR A 288 4.93 -0.02 22.90
N GLY A 289 5.61 0.34 21.80
CA GLY A 289 6.18 1.66 21.57
C GLY A 289 5.97 2.15 20.14
N SER A 290 6.40 3.38 19.85
CA SER A 290 6.24 4.00 18.53
C SER A 290 7.01 3.26 17.42
N ALA A 291 8.11 2.58 17.75
CA ALA A 291 8.87 1.74 16.82
C ALA A 291 8.47 0.25 16.87
N GLY A 292 7.29 -0.07 17.43
CA GLY A 292 6.80 -1.43 17.61
C GLY A 292 6.87 -1.87 19.06
N TYR A 293 8.02 -2.39 19.50
CA TYR A 293 8.21 -2.89 20.88
C TYR A 293 9.41 -2.24 21.54
N ARG A 294 9.30 -2.06 22.86
CA ARG A 294 10.36 -1.57 23.74
C ARG A 294 10.79 -2.66 24.70
N PHE A 295 12.09 -2.90 24.76
CA PHE A 295 12.78 -3.86 25.62
C PHE A 295 13.63 -3.08 26.64
N PRO A 296 13.26 -3.07 27.93
CA PRO A 296 13.88 -2.20 28.93
C PRO A 296 15.09 -2.84 29.63
N LYS A 297 15.61 -2.14 30.65
CA LYS A 297 16.67 -2.63 31.57
C LYS A 297 17.93 -3.05 30.83
N GLY A 298 18.36 -2.21 29.90
CA GLY A 298 19.64 -2.35 29.21
C GLY A 298 20.79 -2.40 30.21
N THR A 299 21.66 -3.41 30.07
CA THR A 299 22.89 -3.53 30.86
C THR A 299 24.04 -3.91 29.94
N GLY A 300 25.28 -3.53 30.29
CA GLY A 300 26.43 -3.85 29.45
C GLY A 300 27.56 -2.84 29.57
N SER A 301 28.19 -2.50 28.44
CA SER A 301 29.36 -1.63 28.40
C SER A 301 29.41 -0.74 27.17
N TRP A 302 29.95 0.46 27.38
CA TRP A 302 30.23 1.45 26.35
C TRP A 302 31.70 1.86 26.38
N THR A 303 32.37 1.75 25.24
CA THR A 303 33.76 2.22 25.07
C THR A 303 33.77 3.43 24.14
N ALA A 304 34.04 4.61 24.70
CA ALA A 304 33.98 5.88 23.99
C ALA A 304 34.97 5.98 22.82
N ASP A 305 36.22 5.54 23.03
CA ASP A 305 37.31 5.66 22.04
C ASP A 305 37.00 4.87 20.76
N SER A 306 36.44 3.67 20.91
CA SER A 306 36.10 2.79 19.78
C SER A 306 34.62 2.90 19.36
N LYS A 307 33.85 3.81 19.98
CA LYS A 307 32.39 3.95 19.82
C LYS A 307 31.69 2.59 19.80
N THR A 308 32.04 1.74 20.76
CA THR A 308 31.58 0.34 20.82
C THR A 308 30.58 0.20 21.95
N LEU A 309 29.35 -0.21 21.62
CA LEU A 309 28.31 -0.56 22.58
C LEU A 309 28.12 -2.08 22.58
N ASN A 310 28.14 -2.70 23.75
CA ASN A 310 27.64 -4.05 23.96
C ASN A 310 26.59 -3.98 25.08
N ALA A 311 25.34 -4.27 24.76
CA ALA A 311 24.24 -4.17 25.72
C ALA A 311 23.23 -5.31 25.53
N SER A 312 22.71 -5.82 26.65
CA SER A 312 21.62 -6.80 26.72
C SER A 312 20.39 -6.16 27.33
N PHE A 313 19.21 -6.53 26.85
CA PHE A 313 17.93 -5.95 27.25
C PHE A 313 17.00 -7.03 27.77
N SER A 314 16.25 -6.68 28.82
CA SER A 314 15.15 -7.52 29.32
C SER A 314 13.93 -7.41 28.41
N GLY A 315 13.01 -8.35 28.55
CA GLY A 315 11.77 -8.37 27.79
C GLY A 315 11.74 -9.47 26.75
N ALA A 316 10.53 -9.90 26.40
CA ALA A 316 10.30 -10.81 25.30
C ALA A 316 9.02 -10.45 24.55
N VAL A 317 9.02 -10.77 23.26
CA VAL A 317 7.85 -10.66 22.39
C VAL A 317 7.56 -12.02 21.77
N ARG A 318 6.31 -12.46 21.89
CA ARG A 318 5.83 -13.72 21.33
C ARG A 318 4.71 -13.46 20.34
N PHE A 319 4.87 -13.95 19.13
CA PHE A 319 3.91 -13.90 18.05
C PHE A 319 3.20 -15.24 17.95
N LEU A 320 1.87 -15.21 17.98
CA LEU A 320 1.02 -16.37 17.88
C LEU A 320 0.06 -16.17 16.71
N GLY A 321 -0.12 -17.18 15.87
CA GLY A 321 -1.03 -17.10 14.72
C GLY A 321 -1.41 -18.48 14.19
N HIS A 322 -2.36 -18.52 13.28
CA HIS A 322 -2.94 -19.74 12.71
C HIS A 322 -3.49 -20.66 13.80
N LEU A 323 -4.48 -20.19 14.55
CA LEU A 323 -5.15 -21.01 15.56
C LEU A 323 -5.94 -22.13 14.87
N GLN A 324 -5.44 -23.35 14.96
CA GLN A 324 -6.08 -24.53 14.40
C GLN A 324 -6.25 -25.58 15.50
N GLN A 325 -7.49 -26.05 15.69
CA GLN A 325 -7.83 -27.07 16.70
C GLN A 325 -7.32 -26.74 18.12
N GLY A 326 -7.34 -25.45 18.49
CA GLY A 326 -6.91 -24.98 19.80
C GLY A 326 -5.39 -24.83 19.97
N THR A 327 -4.60 -25.03 18.92
CA THR A 327 -3.13 -24.84 18.93
C THR A 327 -2.73 -23.81 17.88
N TYR A 328 -1.77 -22.93 18.20
CA TYR A 328 -1.21 -22.00 17.22
C TYR A 328 -0.16 -22.73 16.36
N ALA A 329 -0.32 -22.66 15.03
CA ALA A 329 0.69 -23.20 14.10
C ALA A 329 1.90 -22.26 14.00
N LEU A 330 1.68 -20.94 14.05
CA LEU A 330 2.73 -19.94 14.21
C LEU A 330 2.93 -19.65 15.70
N ASP A 331 4.13 -19.94 16.19
CA ASP A 331 4.57 -19.60 17.55
C ASP A 331 6.05 -19.21 17.49
N LEU A 332 6.32 -17.91 17.55
CA LEU A 332 7.65 -17.33 17.42
C LEU A 332 7.90 -16.38 18.59
N LYS A 333 8.91 -16.65 19.41
CA LYS A 333 9.28 -15.83 20.56
C LYS A 333 10.70 -15.30 20.40
N PHE A 334 10.88 -14.01 20.59
CA PHE A 334 12.19 -13.37 20.78
C PHE A 334 12.34 -12.95 22.24
N GLY A 335 13.49 -13.24 22.83
CA GLY A 335 13.89 -12.79 24.17
C GLY A 335 15.39 -12.56 24.26
N ASP A 336 15.87 -12.08 25.40
CA ASP A 336 17.29 -11.80 25.67
C ASP A 336 18.00 -11.06 24.51
N LEU A 337 17.42 -9.93 24.08
CA LEU A 337 17.95 -9.17 22.95
C LEU A 337 19.29 -8.55 23.35
N LYS A 338 20.32 -8.75 22.51
CA LYS A 338 21.64 -8.14 22.70
C LYS A 338 22.04 -7.36 21.45
N VAL A 339 22.61 -6.18 21.66
CA VAL A 339 23.16 -5.34 20.60
C VAL A 339 24.67 -5.20 20.81
N THR A 340 25.43 -5.54 19.78
CA THR A 340 26.86 -5.24 19.70
C THR A 340 27.09 -4.29 18.52
N THR A 341 27.68 -3.13 18.77
CA THR A 341 28.06 -2.15 17.75
C THR A 341 29.55 -1.87 17.80
N LYS A 342 30.15 -1.64 16.64
CA LYS A 342 31.55 -1.23 16.53
C LYS A 342 31.73 -0.37 15.29
N GLY A 343 31.99 0.92 15.50
CA GLY A 343 32.05 1.87 14.38
C GLY A 343 30.67 2.04 13.73
N GLY A 344 30.62 2.07 12.39
CA GLY A 344 29.40 2.31 11.61
C GLY A 344 28.44 1.10 11.48
N THR A 345 28.75 -0.02 12.11
CA THR A 345 28.01 -1.29 11.98
C THR A 345 27.74 -1.95 13.33
N GLY A 346 26.83 -2.92 13.34
CA GLY A 346 26.55 -3.75 14.50
C GLY A 346 25.80 -5.04 14.17
N THR A 347 25.42 -5.75 15.21
CA THR A 347 24.62 -6.99 15.15
C THR A 347 23.60 -6.97 16.27
N LEU A 348 22.38 -7.38 15.95
CA LEU A 348 21.33 -7.71 16.90
C LEU A 348 21.27 -9.23 17.05
N THR A 349 21.50 -9.75 18.26
CA THR A 349 21.30 -11.15 18.62
C THR A 349 20.11 -11.29 19.55
N ALA A 350 19.52 -12.49 19.61
CA ALA A 350 18.43 -12.81 20.53
C ALA A 350 18.38 -14.31 20.78
N ASP A 351 17.74 -14.70 21.88
CA ASP A 351 17.23 -16.05 22.05
C ASP A 351 15.89 -16.16 21.32
N VAL A 352 15.73 -17.20 20.52
CA VAL A 352 14.56 -17.38 19.67
C VAL A 352 13.98 -18.78 19.77
N SER A 353 12.70 -18.87 20.17
CA SER A 353 11.90 -20.09 20.06
C SER A 353 11.04 -19.97 18.80
N SER A 354 11.18 -20.92 17.86
CA SER A 354 10.41 -20.93 16.62
C SER A 354 9.76 -22.27 16.37
N LYS A 355 8.44 -22.24 16.17
CA LYS A 355 7.66 -23.39 15.74
C LYS A 355 7.47 -23.39 14.23
N ASP A 356 7.94 -24.46 13.59
CA ASP A 356 7.72 -24.67 12.17
C ASP A 356 6.23 -24.97 11.90
N MET A 357 5.63 -24.18 11.00
CA MET A 357 4.19 -24.25 10.73
C MET A 357 3.77 -25.53 9.99
N THR A 358 4.69 -26.20 9.29
CA THR A 358 4.40 -27.39 8.47
C THR A 358 4.51 -28.68 9.28
N THR A 359 5.59 -28.79 10.06
CA THR A 359 5.96 -29.98 10.84
C THR A 359 5.52 -29.89 12.30
N GLY A 360 5.20 -28.69 12.79
CA GLY A 360 4.89 -28.42 14.19
C GLY A 360 6.09 -28.50 15.14
N LYS A 361 7.31 -28.69 14.62
CA LYS A 361 8.53 -28.81 15.42
C LYS A 361 8.93 -27.46 15.99
N VAL A 362 9.14 -27.41 17.31
CA VAL A 362 9.78 -26.26 17.97
C VAL A 362 11.30 -26.40 17.90
N THR A 363 11.97 -25.30 17.60
CA THR A 363 13.43 -25.17 17.60
C THR A 363 13.81 -23.94 18.42
N GLU A 364 14.70 -24.13 19.37
CA GLU A 364 15.28 -23.06 20.18
C GLU A 364 16.63 -22.67 19.58
N TYR A 365 16.91 -21.37 19.55
CA TYR A 365 18.17 -20.80 19.09
C TYR A 365 18.68 -19.86 20.17
N ASP A 366 19.85 -20.17 20.73
CA ASP A 366 20.50 -19.32 21.73
C ASP A 366 21.43 -18.31 21.02
N ASP A 367 21.30 -17.03 21.38
CA ASP A 367 22.16 -15.94 20.89
C ASP A 367 22.33 -15.88 19.36
N ILE A 368 21.27 -16.21 18.62
CA ILE A 368 21.34 -16.22 17.16
C ILE A 368 21.46 -14.80 16.63
N ALA A 369 22.36 -14.58 15.66
CA ALA A 369 22.48 -13.30 14.97
C ALA A 369 21.24 -13.07 14.11
N VAL A 370 20.26 -12.33 14.61
CA VAL A 370 19.00 -12.06 13.90
C VAL A 370 19.24 -11.07 12.77
N ALA A 371 19.92 -9.95 13.04
CA ALA A 371 20.13 -8.89 12.06
C ALA A 371 21.54 -8.29 12.11
N THR A 372 22.05 -7.90 10.94
CA THR A 372 23.16 -6.95 10.83
C THR A 372 22.61 -5.52 10.86
N LEU A 373 23.33 -4.63 11.51
CA LEU A 373 22.98 -3.23 11.67
C LEU A 373 23.96 -2.37 10.87
N SER A 374 23.43 -1.38 10.16
CA SER A 374 24.18 -0.41 9.36
C SER A 374 23.69 1.01 9.63
N GLY A 375 24.52 2.00 9.29
CA GLY A 375 24.23 3.40 9.64
C GLY A 375 24.32 3.65 11.15
N VAL A 376 25.06 2.82 11.88
CA VAL A 376 25.21 2.96 13.33
C VAL A 376 26.03 4.20 13.62
N ALA A 377 25.38 5.22 14.18
CA ALA A 377 26.00 6.49 14.54
C ALA A 377 25.65 6.84 15.99
N PRO A 378 26.40 6.30 16.98
CA PRO A 378 26.14 6.59 18.38
C PRO A 378 26.38 8.08 18.68
N THR A 379 25.40 8.70 19.31
CA THR A 379 25.46 10.05 19.87
C THR A 379 25.51 9.97 21.38
N VAL A 380 26.23 10.89 22.01
CA VAL A 380 26.34 10.95 23.47
C VAL A 380 25.84 12.32 23.92
N LYS A 381 24.83 12.35 24.79
CA LYS A 381 24.29 13.58 25.38
C LYS A 381 24.18 13.40 26.88
N GLY A 382 25.05 14.08 27.63
CA GLY A 382 25.26 13.78 29.05
C GLY A 382 25.69 12.32 29.21
N ASP A 383 25.05 11.60 30.13
CA ASP A 383 25.33 10.19 30.42
C ASP A 383 24.47 9.21 29.60
N VAL A 384 23.81 9.68 28.53
CA VAL A 384 22.99 8.85 27.65
C VAL A 384 23.66 8.66 26.30
N VAL A 385 23.89 7.40 25.92
CA VAL A 385 24.35 7.00 24.60
C VAL A 385 23.15 6.55 23.77
N THR A 386 22.95 7.15 22.61
CA THR A 386 21.83 6.86 21.72
C THR A 386 22.32 6.42 20.35
N VAL A 387 21.82 5.28 19.86
CA VAL A 387 21.94 4.80 18.48
C VAL A 387 20.56 4.97 17.81
N PRO A 388 20.34 6.04 17.04
CA PRO A 388 19.04 6.29 16.41
C PRO A 388 18.87 5.45 15.16
N ALA A 389 17.76 4.71 15.08
CA ALA A 389 17.23 4.08 13.85
C ALA A 389 18.28 3.38 12.96
N ALA A 390 19.13 2.53 13.54
CA ALA A 390 20.09 1.73 12.78
C ALA A 390 19.34 0.79 11.82
N ALA A 391 19.66 0.86 10.53
CA ALA A 391 19.03 0.03 9.52
C ALA A 391 19.40 -1.44 9.76
N ALA A 392 18.38 -2.29 9.88
CA ALA A 392 18.54 -3.70 10.20
C ALA A 392 18.27 -4.57 8.96
N ALA A 393 19.21 -5.45 8.63
CA ALA A 393 19.07 -6.45 7.57
C ALA A 393 19.15 -7.85 8.17
N LEU A 394 18.20 -8.73 7.82
CA LEU A 394 18.12 -10.09 8.33
C LEU A 394 19.38 -10.88 7.95
N THR A 395 19.97 -11.63 8.88
CA THR A 395 21.11 -12.50 8.54
C THR A 395 20.63 -13.83 7.94
N ALA A 396 21.58 -14.63 7.41
CA ALA A 396 21.28 -15.99 6.98
C ALA A 396 20.85 -16.92 8.14
N ASP A 397 21.31 -16.64 9.37
CA ASP A 397 20.91 -17.37 10.57
C ASP A 397 19.54 -16.89 11.06
N GLY A 398 19.32 -15.57 11.08
CA GLY A 398 18.03 -14.96 11.39
C GLY A 398 16.92 -15.44 10.44
N ALA A 399 17.21 -15.64 9.15
CA ALA A 399 16.24 -16.21 8.20
C ALA A 399 15.67 -17.58 8.62
N LYS A 400 16.46 -18.39 9.35
CA LYS A 400 16.04 -19.73 9.80
C LYS A 400 14.93 -19.65 10.85
N VAL A 401 14.95 -18.64 11.73
CA VAL A 401 13.94 -18.53 12.81
C VAL A 401 12.58 -18.14 12.28
N PHE A 402 12.52 -17.54 11.09
CA PHE A 402 11.29 -17.27 10.36
C PHE A 402 10.90 -18.41 9.42
N GLY A 403 11.31 -19.66 9.68
CA GLY A 403 10.93 -20.82 8.86
C GLY A 403 11.32 -20.73 7.38
N GLY A 404 12.31 -19.88 7.04
CA GLY A 404 12.72 -19.64 5.65
C GLY A 404 11.81 -18.69 4.86
N PHE A 405 10.81 -18.05 5.47
CA PHE A 405 9.91 -17.09 4.80
C PHE A 405 10.59 -15.80 4.36
N TYR A 406 11.69 -15.43 5.03
CA TYR A 406 12.51 -14.27 4.69
C TYR A 406 13.91 -14.73 4.31
N LYS A 407 14.56 -13.99 3.42
CA LYS A 407 15.93 -14.27 2.97
C LYS A 407 16.92 -13.37 3.69
N ALA A 408 18.17 -13.83 3.74
CA ALA A 408 19.28 -13.00 4.19
C ALA A 408 19.32 -11.69 3.38
N GLY A 409 19.52 -10.56 4.06
CA GLY A 409 19.50 -9.23 3.49
C GLY A 409 18.12 -8.58 3.43
N ASP A 410 17.03 -9.30 3.74
CA ASP A 410 15.71 -8.66 3.83
C ASP A 410 15.71 -7.56 4.89
N ALA A 411 15.15 -6.41 4.52
CA ALA A 411 15.03 -5.27 5.43
C ALA A 411 14.05 -5.57 6.57
N LEU A 412 14.52 -5.34 7.79
CA LEU A 412 13.74 -5.38 9.02
C LEU A 412 13.46 -3.95 9.48
N ASP A 413 12.60 -3.83 10.50
CA ASP A 413 12.38 -2.53 11.11
C ASP A 413 13.70 -2.03 11.73
N PRO A 414 13.98 -0.71 11.65
CA PRO A 414 15.20 -0.15 12.20
C PRO A 414 15.27 -0.33 13.71
N VAL A 415 16.48 -0.51 14.23
CA VAL A 415 16.75 -0.71 15.66
C VAL A 415 17.20 0.60 16.27
N THR A 416 16.54 1.01 17.34
CA THR A 416 16.93 2.19 18.11
C THR A 416 17.34 1.77 19.51
N VAL A 417 18.47 2.28 19.99
CA VAL A 417 18.98 1.97 21.33
C VAL A 417 19.28 3.26 22.07
N ALA A 418 18.84 3.35 23.33
CA ALA A 418 19.25 4.40 24.25
C ALA A 418 19.68 3.75 25.56
N VAL A 419 20.92 3.97 25.98
CA VAL A 419 21.48 3.41 27.21
C VAL A 419 22.02 4.52 28.10
N SER A 420 21.90 4.37 29.41
CA SER A 420 22.48 5.27 30.38
C SER A 420 23.74 4.68 31.02
N LEU A 421 24.73 5.54 31.22
CA LEU A 421 25.97 5.25 31.94
C LEU A 421 25.85 5.62 33.43
N ASP A 422 24.80 6.35 33.78
CA ASP A 422 24.45 6.75 35.14
C ASP A 422 22.98 6.36 35.44
N ALA A 423 22.71 5.96 36.68
CA ALA A 423 21.39 5.48 37.11
C ALA A 423 20.36 6.62 37.23
N ASP A 424 20.84 7.87 37.42
CA ASP A 424 20.01 9.05 37.55
C ASP A 424 19.71 9.72 36.19
N ALA A 425 20.34 9.24 35.11
CA ALA A 425 20.13 9.77 33.78
C ALA A 425 18.75 9.41 33.22
N THR A 426 18.05 10.39 32.65
CA THR A 426 16.71 10.18 32.10
C THR A 426 16.78 9.65 30.67
N LEU A 427 16.29 8.43 30.45
CA LEU A 427 16.17 7.84 29.11
C LEU A 427 15.03 8.46 28.29
N PRO A 428 15.14 8.50 26.95
CA PRO A 428 14.06 8.94 26.08
C PRO A 428 12.79 8.09 26.24
N THR A 429 11.65 8.76 26.38
CA THR A 429 10.34 8.09 26.54
C THR A 429 9.78 7.52 25.24
N GLY A 430 10.32 7.89 24.08
CA GLY A 430 9.99 7.30 22.77
C GLY A 430 11.25 6.94 21.99
N ALA A 431 11.11 6.16 20.92
CA ALA A 431 12.23 5.82 20.04
C ALA A 431 12.74 7.09 19.34
N PRO A 432 13.99 7.54 19.58
CA PRO A 432 14.55 8.66 18.86
C PRO A 432 14.64 8.34 17.37
N THR A 433 14.02 9.19 16.54
CA THR A 433 14.07 9.09 15.08
C THR A 433 15.38 9.68 14.58
N ALA A 434 15.99 9.07 13.56
CA ALA A 434 17.04 9.72 12.80
C ALA A 434 16.41 10.93 12.08
N SER A 435 16.67 12.13 12.58
CA SER A 435 16.31 13.35 11.87
C SER A 435 17.34 13.57 10.74
N PRO A 436 16.96 13.90 9.50
CA PRO A 436 17.91 14.23 8.43
C PRO A 436 18.75 15.49 8.69
N THR A 437 18.62 16.13 9.86
CA THR A 437 18.97 17.53 10.06
C THR A 437 20.24 17.78 10.89
N ASP A 438 20.92 16.75 11.41
CA ASP A 438 22.14 16.95 12.21
C ASP A 438 23.45 16.85 11.41
N ALA A 439 23.37 17.09 10.09
CA ALA A 439 24.52 17.41 9.25
C ALA A 439 24.41 18.83 8.65
N ALA A 440 24.04 19.83 9.47
CA ALA A 440 24.54 21.21 9.38
C ALA A 440 23.91 22.07 10.49
N ALA A 441 24.74 22.54 11.40
CA ALA A 441 24.38 23.40 12.52
C ALA A 441 23.85 24.79 12.09
N THR A 442 22.76 25.21 12.73
CA THR A 442 22.60 26.47 13.50
C THR A 442 22.52 27.83 12.76
N THR A 443 21.26 28.31 12.66
CA THR A 443 20.63 29.63 13.00
C THR A 443 21.17 30.97 12.43
N GLY A 444 20.36 32.01 12.19
CA GLY A 444 18.94 32.25 12.50
C GLY A 444 18.52 33.70 12.18
N GLY A 445 17.23 34.01 12.37
CA GLY A 445 16.66 35.36 12.28
C GLY A 445 15.22 35.39 12.82
N SER A 446 15.04 36.15 13.90
CA SER A 446 13.92 36.16 14.85
C SER A 446 12.74 37.06 14.46
N GLY A 447 11.56 36.80 15.02
CA GLY A 447 10.54 37.83 15.28
C GLY A 447 9.10 37.32 15.41
N GLY A 448 8.55 37.25 16.62
CA GLY A 448 7.10 37.12 16.84
C GLY A 448 6.69 36.52 18.18
N THR A 449 6.48 37.39 19.16
CA THR A 449 6.19 37.12 20.58
C THR A 449 4.72 36.73 20.87
N SER A 450 4.53 36.17 22.07
CA SER A 450 3.29 35.97 22.86
C SER A 450 2.51 34.69 22.56
N GLY A 451 2.01 33.92 23.53
CA GLY A 451 1.98 33.99 24.99
C GLY A 451 1.22 32.74 25.44
N GLY A 452 1.71 32.06 26.48
CA GLY A 452 1.23 30.72 26.85
C GLY A 452 -0.13 30.70 27.56
N THR A 453 -0.74 29.51 27.61
CA THR A 453 -1.30 28.93 28.84
C THR A 453 -1.54 27.43 28.68
N THR A 454 -1.22 26.71 29.75
CA THR A 454 -1.42 25.30 30.04
C THR A 454 -2.90 24.94 30.20
N GLY A 455 -3.32 23.74 29.79
CA GLY A 455 -4.63 23.19 30.18
C GLY A 455 -5.02 21.95 29.39
N GLY A 456 -5.13 20.81 30.07
CA GLY A 456 -5.27 19.48 29.48
C GLY A 456 -6.56 19.24 28.70
N SER A 457 -6.47 18.30 27.75
CA SER A 457 -7.63 17.76 27.05
C SER A 457 -8.10 16.50 27.76
N GLY A 458 -9.25 16.62 28.41
CA GLY A 458 -10.07 15.52 28.86
C GLY A 458 -11.42 15.58 28.17
N SER A 459 -11.78 14.47 27.53
CA SER A 459 -13.13 13.93 27.36
C SER A 459 -14.13 14.62 26.40
N THR A 460 -14.57 13.79 25.44
CA THR A 460 -15.95 13.55 24.95
C THR A 460 -16.83 14.69 24.43
N VAL A 461 -17.57 14.32 23.38
CA VAL A 461 -19.03 14.46 23.17
C VAL A 461 -19.34 14.95 21.74
N GLY A 462 -20.22 14.21 21.07
CA GLY A 462 -20.87 14.65 19.84
C GLY A 462 -22.08 15.55 20.10
N GLY A 463 -22.52 16.24 19.06
CA GLY A 463 -23.91 16.70 18.94
C GLY A 463 -24.14 18.21 18.87
N THR A 464 -24.50 18.64 17.65
CA THR A 464 -25.62 19.55 17.30
C THR A 464 -25.61 21.05 17.66
N GLY A 465 -25.92 21.87 16.63
CA GLY A 465 -26.54 23.22 16.73
C GLY A 465 -25.59 24.36 16.34
N ASP A 466 -25.56 24.80 15.08
CA ASP A 466 -26.40 25.86 14.47
C ASP A 466 -25.99 27.30 14.82
N PHE A 467 -25.44 28.02 13.83
CA PHE A 467 -25.61 29.46 13.55
C PHE A 467 -25.11 29.74 12.11
N GLY A 468 -26.03 30.06 11.18
CA GLY A 468 -25.72 30.70 9.89
C GLY A 468 -25.68 32.23 10.01
N PRO A 469 -25.94 33.00 8.94
CA PRO A 469 -25.74 32.74 7.51
C PRO A 469 -24.82 33.82 6.86
N ASP A 470 -24.24 33.53 5.68
CA ASP A 470 -24.09 34.48 4.56
C ASP A 470 -23.34 33.81 3.38
N GLY A 471 -24.09 33.49 2.31
CA GLY A 471 -23.67 33.62 0.92
C GLY A 471 -22.84 32.52 0.24
N GLY A 472 -23.50 31.56 -0.41
CA GLY A 472 -22.89 30.72 -1.47
C GLY A 472 -23.82 29.61 -1.94
N GLU A 473 -24.35 29.73 -3.16
CA GLU A 473 -25.50 29.02 -3.72
C GLU A 473 -25.40 27.48 -3.75
N LEU A 474 -26.50 26.84 -3.35
CA LEU A 474 -26.86 25.45 -3.61
C LEU A 474 -27.89 25.41 -4.74
N ALA A 475 -27.63 24.59 -5.75
CA ALA A 475 -28.64 24.01 -6.63
C ALA A 475 -28.37 22.49 -6.68
N SER A 476 -29.30 21.57 -6.88
CA SER A 476 -30.76 21.49 -6.80
C SER A 476 -31.08 20.22 -7.61
N THR A 477 -31.88 19.31 -7.01
CA THR A 477 -32.72 18.28 -7.67
C THR A 477 -32.01 17.16 -8.47
N GLY A 478 -32.43 15.90 -8.41
CA GLY A 478 -33.63 15.35 -7.80
C GLY A 478 -33.65 13.83 -7.91
N SER A 479 -34.27 13.23 -6.90
CA SER A 479 -34.82 11.88 -6.93
C SER A 479 -35.91 11.77 -8.00
N GLY A 480 -35.78 10.80 -8.90
CA GLY A 480 -36.82 10.47 -9.88
C GLY A 480 -36.77 8.99 -10.24
N THR A 481 -37.45 8.17 -9.45
CA THR A 481 -37.91 6.85 -9.91
C THR A 481 -39.06 7.04 -10.90
N PRO A 482 -39.18 6.14 -11.89
CA PRO A 482 -40.50 5.70 -12.28
C PRO A 482 -40.63 4.19 -12.16
N SER A 483 -41.52 3.76 -11.27
CA SER A 483 -42.16 2.44 -11.29
C SER A 483 -43.50 2.56 -12.02
N ALA A 484 -43.58 2.02 -13.24
CA ALA A 484 -44.75 1.50 -13.96
C ALA A 484 -44.23 0.97 -15.31
N ALA A 485 -44.48 -0.26 -15.78
CA ALA A 485 -45.63 -1.12 -15.61
C ALA A 485 -45.24 -2.61 -15.68
N LEU A 486 -45.99 -3.42 -14.94
CA LEU A 486 -46.00 -4.88 -14.92
C LEU A 486 -47.37 -5.34 -15.47
N LEU A 487 -47.38 -6.47 -16.18
CA LEU A 487 -48.50 -7.37 -16.56
C LEU A 487 -49.12 -7.25 -17.97
N ALA A 488 -48.75 -8.18 -18.86
CA ALA A 488 -49.55 -9.31 -19.38
C ALA A 488 -48.72 -10.00 -20.49
N ALA A 489 -48.52 -11.32 -20.54
CA ALA A 489 -49.56 -12.33 -20.70
C ALA A 489 -49.12 -13.73 -20.25
N ALA A 490 -50.11 -14.52 -19.85
CA ALA A 490 -50.02 -15.95 -19.56
C ALA A 490 -50.27 -16.81 -20.81
N GLY A 491 -49.68 -18.01 -20.82
CA GLY A 491 -50.33 -19.23 -21.31
C GLY A 491 -49.97 -19.73 -22.72
N ALA A 492 -49.11 -20.77 -22.78
CA ALA A 492 -49.35 -21.95 -23.61
C ALA A 492 -48.45 -23.11 -23.16
N LEU A 493 -49.07 -24.20 -22.70
CA LEU A 493 -48.46 -25.47 -22.33
C LEU A 493 -48.94 -26.49 -23.37
N VAL A 494 -48.06 -27.01 -24.24
CA VAL A 494 -48.28 -28.27 -25.00
C VAL A 494 -46.92 -28.96 -25.24
N LEU A 495 -46.76 -30.11 -24.55
CA LEU A 495 -46.16 -31.38 -24.95
C LEU A 495 -45.07 -31.41 -26.05
N THR A 496 -43.86 -31.86 -25.68
CA THR A 496 -43.25 -33.10 -26.24
C THR A 496 -42.12 -33.57 -25.33
N GLY A 497 -42.20 -34.82 -24.88
CA GLY A 497 -41.10 -35.52 -24.21
C GLY A 497 -40.35 -36.47 -25.15
N ALA A 498 -39.35 -37.13 -24.55
CA ALA A 498 -38.59 -38.31 -24.98
C ALA A 498 -37.20 -38.08 -25.62
N ALA A 499 -36.16 -38.39 -24.85
CA ALA A 499 -35.08 -39.35 -25.14
C ALA A 499 -34.02 -39.26 -24.01
N ALA A 500 -34.21 -39.96 -22.89
CA ALA A 500 -33.67 -41.30 -22.62
C ALA A 500 -32.13 -41.36 -22.49
N THR A 501 -31.66 -41.18 -21.24
CA THR A 501 -30.37 -41.62 -20.71
C THR A 501 -30.28 -43.15 -20.67
N VAL A 502 -29.21 -43.72 -21.22
CA VAL A 502 -28.87 -45.15 -21.15
C VAL A 502 -27.43 -45.31 -20.65
N THR A 503 -27.24 -46.39 -19.88
CA THR A 503 -26.01 -46.95 -19.27
C THR A 503 -25.67 -46.42 -17.87
N ALA A 504 -25.41 -47.24 -16.86
CA ALA A 504 -25.43 -48.69 -16.73
C ALA A 504 -25.41 -49.07 -15.23
N ALA A 505 -26.29 -49.97 -14.81
CA ALA A 505 -26.13 -50.71 -13.55
C ALA A 505 -26.86 -52.06 -13.64
N ARG A 506 -26.09 -53.14 -13.77
CA ARG A 506 -26.45 -54.56 -13.59
C ARG A 506 -25.22 -55.35 -14.05
N ARG A 507 -24.54 -56.20 -13.28
CA ARG A 507 -24.84 -57.27 -12.30
C ARG A 507 -23.46 -57.69 -11.75
N ARG A 508 -23.22 -58.45 -10.68
CA ARG A 508 -23.97 -59.24 -9.69
C ARG A 508 -22.91 -59.63 -8.65
N THR A 509 -23.32 -59.71 -7.40
CA THR A 509 -22.66 -60.46 -6.33
C THR A 509 -22.66 -61.96 -6.62
N THR A 510 -21.54 -62.63 -6.42
CA THR A 510 -21.46 -64.06 -6.10
C THR A 510 -20.39 -64.26 -5.03
N THR A 511 -20.80 -64.79 -3.88
CA THR A 511 -19.99 -65.42 -2.82
C THR A 511 -19.17 -66.57 -3.41
N PRO A 512 -18.04 -66.95 -2.79
CA PRO A 512 -18.10 -68.07 -1.86
C PRO A 512 -17.16 -67.94 -0.63
N THR A 513 -17.45 -68.74 0.39
CA THR A 513 -16.51 -69.07 1.48
C THR A 513 -16.26 -70.58 1.43
N ALA A 514 -14.99 -70.97 1.36
CA ALA A 514 -14.36 -72.10 2.03
C ALA A 514 -12.85 -71.89 1.93
#